data_AF-X1J9K2-F1
#
_entry.id   AF-X1J9K2-F1
#
_cell.length_a   1.000
_cell.length_b   1.000
_cell.length_c   1.000
_cell.angle_alpha   90.00
_cell.angle_beta   90.00
_cell.angle_gamma   90.00
#
_symmetry.space_group_name_H-M   'P 1'
#
loop_
_entity.id
_entity.type
_entity.pdbx_description
1 polymer ?
#
loop_
_entity_poly.entity_id
_entity_poly.type
_entity_poly.pdbx_seq_one_letter_code
_entity_poly.pdbx_strand_id
1 'polypeptide(L)' 'PALGLVVLIGVSILMGGVYPEIVQRAIVLPNEGTKERPYILNNIEATRLAYGLDKIREEEFPVKEEISFEDIEKK' A
#
# COMPACT_ATOMS: atom_id res chain seq x y z
N PRO A 1 6.84 -40.73 11.40
CA PRO A 1 6.62 -39.84 10.22
C PRO A 1 5.29 -39.07 10.30
N ALA A 2 4.16 -39.74 10.47
CA ALA A 2 2.83 -39.10 10.48
C ALA A 2 2.63 -38.08 11.63
N LEU A 3 3.07 -38.41 12.85
CA LEU A 3 2.98 -37.48 13.98
C LEU A 3 3.75 -36.17 13.72
N GLY A 4 4.97 -36.29 13.18
CA GLY A 4 5.78 -35.12 12.83
C GLY A 4 5.12 -34.24 11.77
N LEU A 5 4.46 -34.84 10.77
CA LEU A 5 3.71 -34.09 9.76
C LEU A 5 2.51 -33.35 10.36
N VAL A 6 1.76 -34.00 11.25
CA VAL A 6 0.61 -33.37 11.94
C VAL A 6 1.07 -32.18 12.78
N VAL A 7 2.16 -32.33 13.53
CA VAL A 7 2.75 -31.23 14.31
C VAL A 7 3.21 -30.10 13.38
N LEU A 8 3.89 -30.43 12.28
CA LEU A 8 4.36 -29.43 11.32
C LEU A 8 3.20 -28.62 10.72
N ILE A 9 2.12 -29.29 10.31
CA ILE A 9 0.92 -28.63 9.79
C ILE A 9 0.28 -27.75 10.86
N GLY A 10 0.13 -28.26 12.08
CA GLY A 10 -0.42 -27.49 13.19
C GLY A 10 0.38 -26.22 13.48
N VAL A 11 1.70 -26.33 13.58
CA VAL A 11 2.60 -25.18 13.79
C VAL A 11 2.54 -24.20 12.62
N SER A 12 2.50 -24.69 11.38
CA SER A 12 2.44 -23.84 10.18
C SER A 12 1.17 -22.99 10.16
N ILE A 13 0.03 -23.56 10.54
CA ILE A 13 -1.25 -22.84 10.63
C ILE A 13 -1.18 -21.77 11.74
N LEU A 14 -0.64 -22.12 12.91
CA LEU A 14 -0.53 -21.17 14.02
C LEU A 14 0.40 -20.00 13.68
N MET A 15 1.55 -20.29 13.08
CA MET A 15 2.54 -19.28 12.67
C MET A 15 2.05 -18.42 11.49
N GLY A 16 1.33 -19.01 10.54
CA GLY A 16 0.85 -18.30 9.35
C GLY A 16 -0.48 -17.56 9.54
N GLY A 17 -1.31 -17.99 10.48
CA GLY A 17 -2.65 -17.43 10.70
C GLY A 17 -2.81 -16.73 12.04
N VAL A 18 -2.56 -17.44 13.14
CA VAL A 18 -2.85 -16.92 14.49
C VAL A 18 -1.86 -15.84 14.90
N TYR A 19 -0.56 -16.07 14.68
CA TYR A 19 0.47 -15.12 15.07
C TYR A 19 0.35 -13.75 14.36
N PRO A 20 0.17 -13.68 13.03
CA PRO A 20 -0.01 -12.40 12.33
C PRO A 20 -1.25 -11.65 12.79
N GLU A 21 -2.35 -12.36 13.06
CA GLU A 21 -3.60 -11.73 13.50
C GLU A 21 -3.45 -11.03 14.86
N ILE A 22 -2.70 -11.64 15.78
CA ILE A 22 -2.38 -11.02 17.07
C ILE A 22 -1.54 -9.76 16.86
N VAL A 23 -0.50 -9.83 16.02
CA VAL A 23 0.34 -8.67 15.70
C VAL A 23 -0.49 -7.56 15.07
N GLN A 24 -1.34 -7.88 14.11
CA GLN A 24 -2.21 -6.93 13.43
C GLN A 24 -3.10 -6.20 14.45
N ARG A 25 -3.82 -6.95 15.29
CA ARG A 25 -4.80 -6.36 16.22
C ARG A 25 -4.17 -5.61 17.39
N ALA A 26 -3.10 -6.15 17.97
CA ALA A 26 -2.53 -5.60 19.19
C ALA A 26 -1.49 -4.51 18.93
N ILE A 27 -0.82 -4.55 17.78
CA ILE A 27 0.33 -3.68 17.49
C ILE A 27 0.07 -2.75 16.31
N VAL A 28 -0.50 -3.28 15.21
CA VAL A 28 -0.67 -2.52 13.97
C VAL A 28 -1.90 -1.62 14.05
N LEU A 29 -3.10 -2.17 14.22
CA LEU A 29 -4.36 -1.41 14.22
C LEU A 29 -4.37 -0.19 15.18
N PRO A 30 -3.80 -0.24 16.40
CA PRO A 30 -3.78 0.93 17.29
C PRO A 30 -2.96 2.12 16.75
N ASN A 31 -2.02 1.86 15.84
CA ASN A 31 -1.18 2.90 15.22
C ASN A 31 -0.83 2.53 13.77
N GLU A 32 -1.86 2.20 13.00
CA GLU A 32 -1.74 1.62 11.65
C GLU A 32 -1.00 2.57 10.71
N GLY A 33 -1.38 3.85 10.73
CA GLY A 33 -0.76 4.87 9.88
C GLY A 33 0.75 5.03 10.09
N THR A 34 1.29 4.78 11.29
CA THR A 34 2.75 4.80 11.49
C THR A 34 3.38 3.47 11.10
N LYS A 35 2.75 2.35 11.46
CA LYS A 35 3.29 1.00 11.28
C LYS A 35 3.27 0.55 9.81
N GLU A 36 2.26 0.94 9.06
CA GLU A 36 2.08 0.53 7.67
C GLU A 36 2.65 1.53 6.65
N ARG A 37 2.91 2.78 7.05
CA ARG A 37 3.50 3.82 6.18
C ARG A 37 4.69 3.37 5.33
N PRO A 38 5.72 2.67 5.85
CA PRO A 38 6.84 2.26 5.00
C PRO A 38 6.39 1.34 3.85
N TYR A 39 5.45 0.43 4.09
CA TYR A 39 4.94 -0.46 3.05
C TYR A 39 4.07 0.29 2.03
N ILE A 40 3.28 1.26 2.48
CA ILE A 40 2.50 2.14 1.59
C ILE A 40 3.45 2.93 0.67
N LEU A 41 4.53 3.50 1.23
CA LEU A 41 5.52 4.24 0.44
C LEU A 41 6.23 3.35 -0.58
N ASN A 42 6.62 2.13 -0.19
CA ASN A 42 7.21 1.16 -1.12
C ASN A 42 6.27 0.84 -2.28
N ASN A 43 4.97 0.69 -2.02
CA ASN A 43 3.98 0.41 -3.05
C ASN A 43 3.76 1.62 -3.98
N ILE A 44 3.74 2.84 -3.42
CA ILE A 44 3.66 4.07 -4.21
C ILE A 44 4.88 4.19 -5.11
N GLU A 45 6.08 3.99 -4.59
CA GLU A 45 7.33 4.04 -5.36
C GLU A 45 7.35 2.99 -6.47
N ALA A 46 7.02 1.73 -6.14
CA ALA A 46 6.95 0.65 -7.11
C ALA A 46 5.95 0.95 -8.24
N THR A 47 4.78 1.51 -7.91
CA THR A 47 3.76 1.88 -8.91
C THR A 47 4.24 3.07 -9.75
N ARG A 48 4.83 4.09 -9.13
CA ARG A 48 5.38 5.23 -9.87
C ARG A 48 6.44 4.78 -10.86
N LEU A 49 7.35 3.89 -10.46
CA LEU A 49 8.37 3.34 -11.34
C LEU A 49 7.77 2.49 -12.47
N ALA A 50 6.81 1.61 -12.17
CA ALA A 50 6.18 0.74 -13.16
C ALA A 50 5.47 1.52 -14.28
N TYR A 51 4.88 2.66 -13.94
CA TYR A 51 4.18 3.53 -14.89
C TYR A 51 5.02 4.70 -15.41
N GLY A 52 6.30 4.80 -15.03
CA GLY A 52 7.17 5.91 -15.44
C GLY A 52 6.78 7.28 -14.84
N LEU A 53 5.99 7.30 -13.76
CA LEU A 53 5.56 8.51 -13.04
C LEU A 53 6.70 9.11 -12.19
N ASP A 54 7.86 8.47 -12.14
CA ASP A 54 9.10 9.05 -11.63
C ASP A 54 9.70 10.09 -12.58
N LYS A 55 9.25 10.16 -13.85
CA LYS A 55 9.83 11.01 -14.90
C LYS A 55 8.89 12.10 -15.41
N ILE A 56 7.70 12.22 -14.82
CA ILE A 56 6.70 13.20 -15.25
C ILE A 56 6.94 14.56 -14.57
N ARG A 57 6.49 15.64 -15.23
CA ARG A 57 6.41 16.96 -14.61
C ARG A 57 5.04 17.11 -13.97
N GLU A 58 5.00 17.29 -12.66
CA GLU A 58 3.77 17.64 -11.95
C GLU A 58 3.57 19.15 -12.08
N GLU A 59 2.40 19.57 -12.57
CA GLU A 59 1.99 20.97 -12.70
C GLU A 59 0.70 21.17 -11.92
N GLU A 60 0.69 22.15 -11.02
CA GLU A 60 -0.52 22.53 -10.31
C GLU A 60 -1.47 23.23 -11.28
N PHE A 61 -2.67 22.68 -11.46
CA PHE A 61 -3.72 23.32 -12.25
C PHE A 61 -4.69 24.05 -11.31
N PRO A 62 -4.70 25.39 -11.28
CA PRO A 62 -5.67 26.13 -10.47
C PRO A 62 -7.06 25.94 -11.06
N VAL A 63 -7.95 25.29 -10.31
CA VAL A 63 -9.35 25.13 -10.70
C VAL A 63 -10.02 26.50 -10.65
N LYS A 64 -10.24 27.11 -11.82
CA LYS A 64 -11.07 28.32 -11.96
C LYS A 64 -12.52 27.89 -12.17
N GLU A 65 -13.45 28.52 -11.46
CA GLU A 65 -14.88 28.20 -11.53
C GLU A 65 -15.51 28.56 -12.89
N GLU A 66 -14.89 29.47 -13.64
CA GLU A 66 -15.29 29.86 -14.98
C GLU A 66 -14.28 29.34 -16.00
N ILE A 67 -14.69 28.36 -16.81
CA ILE A 67 -13.90 27.81 -17.91
C ILE A 67 -14.23 28.64 -19.16
N SER A 68 -13.28 29.44 -19.66
CA SER A 68 -13.44 30.15 -20.94
C SER A 68 -13.09 29.24 -22.11
N PHE A 69 -13.69 29.46 -23.28
CA PHE A 69 -13.32 28.75 -24.53
C PHE A 69 -11.84 28.93 -24.88
N GLU A 70 -11.23 30.05 -24.49
CA GLU A 70 -9.80 30.35 -24.70
C GLU A 70 -8.88 29.45 -23.88
N ASP A 71 -9.36 28.91 -22.74
CA ASP A 71 -8.60 27.99 -21.89
C ASP A 71 -8.50 26.58 -22.50
N ILE A 72 -9.39 26.25 -23.45
CA ILE A 72 -9.40 24.94 -24.14
C ILE A 72 -8.43 24.94 -25.35
N GLU A 73 -8.18 26.10 -25.95
CA GLU A 73 -7.40 26.23 -27.19
C GLU A 73 -5.88 26.31 -26.94
N LYS A 74 -5.45 26.71 -25.73
CA LYS A 74 -4.05 26.59 -25.28
C LYS A 74 -3.78 25.18 -24.76
N LYS A 75 -3.52 24.24 -25.66
CA LYS A 75 -2.96 22.92 -25.33
C LYS A 75 -1.58 22.74 -25.93
#